data_AF-A0A354HYA9-F1
#
_entry.id   AF-A0A354HYA9-F1
#
_cell.length_a   1.000
_cell.length_b   1.000
_cell.length_c   1.000
_cell.angle_alpha   90.00
_cell.angle_beta   90.00
_cell.angle_gamma   90.00
#
_symmetry.space_group_name_H-M   'P 1'
#
loop_
_entity.id
_entity.type
_entity.pdbx_description
1 polymer ?
#
loop_
_entity_poly.entity_id
_entity_poly.type
_entity_poly.pdbx_seq_one_letter_code
_entity_poly.pdbx_strand_id
1 'polypeptide(L)'
;MKIRNLYHKIAVMAAVGAAVSLTPSCSDDVADDAYYTFTGQTVASYCGDNPDLYSTFYNLIEETGNYSLLSTYGHYTCFAPDNAAFNEYFSSIGKTYDQLTDDEKREIVYNHVIKSGAIDFTSDRFEEGALSEATMSDNYIVISYKTDDAGGGLTIYVNKDVPIIERDIEVHNGVVHHVGAVIRPTKEFIGDIILNEEVVGDRSYKIFAKALEMTHLADSLKKTYDENYKCPVEDPAGLTTLGAWTVKVPTVKRYGFTLFAEPDDVMAAAGINSIDDLVAYAGRYYTNGNPDYTSRDNALNKFVAYHILDRQMSTNSLLYSGRATAPNSARDRVEFYETMYEFHIIKVNVGIAINRSEKNRNDYIGLDEGRSNLSAINGYIHSLTSMLVYDTDRMENDVLNCRIRFDMFNVPPELTNNNIRWQLLTIPSPAVGYTIPHDFCSKHLSFSKETEIMMWGSDYWDVHQADELKLNGWYDFTLRMIPVPPGSYEVRVGYRPESWRGIAQFFIDGEMQGIPRDLRITASDPQVGFVPDTGGPQDAENDKAMRNHGFMKAPASMWSNHDNCSLRDIKGSPPLRIIIGTVNFQEYGAHYLRAKNVYASDREYNGDYIELIPTSLIDTEDIY
;
A
#
# COMPACT_ATOMS: atom_id res chain seq x y z
N MET A 1 -55.68 -43.22 31.55
CA MET A 1 -54.30 -43.76 31.42
C MET A 1 -53.97 -43.90 29.94
N LYS A 2 -52.82 -43.35 29.52
CA LYS A 2 -52.16 -43.34 28.18
C LYS A 2 -52.46 -42.18 27.17
N ILE A 3 -51.69 -41.10 27.33
CA ILE A 3 -50.73 -40.44 26.39
C ILE A 3 -51.04 -40.40 24.87
N ARG A 4 -51.13 -39.19 24.27
CA ARG A 4 -50.27 -38.64 23.16
C ARG A 4 -50.74 -37.26 22.60
N ASN A 5 -49.79 -36.33 22.42
CA ASN A 5 -49.59 -35.23 21.43
C ASN A 5 -50.76 -34.32 20.95
N LEU A 6 -50.53 -32.98 20.89
CA LEU A 6 -50.25 -32.18 19.66
C LEU A 6 -50.65 -30.66 19.77
N TYR A 7 -49.66 -29.76 19.62
CA TYR A 7 -49.55 -28.39 19.03
C TYR A 7 -50.72 -27.34 18.94
N HIS A 8 -50.34 -26.09 19.27
CA HIS A 8 -50.60 -24.76 18.64
C HIS A 8 -52.04 -24.19 18.44
N LYS A 9 -52.28 -22.95 18.91
CA LYS A 9 -52.36 -21.69 18.11
C LYS A 9 -52.91 -20.49 18.91
N ILE A 10 -52.38 -19.31 18.54
CA ILE A 10 -52.68 -17.93 18.97
C ILE A 10 -53.84 -17.34 18.14
N ALA A 11 -54.66 -16.47 18.74
CA ALA A 11 -55.53 -15.46 18.11
C ALA A 11 -55.73 -14.29 19.10
N VAL A 12 -55.19 -13.08 18.84
CA VAL A 12 -55.80 -11.89 18.22
C VAL A 12 -57.11 -11.40 18.86
N MET A 13 -57.08 -10.19 19.44
CA MET A 13 -58.22 -9.25 19.40
C MET A 13 -57.77 -7.80 19.57
N ALA A 14 -58.38 -6.92 18.76
CA ALA A 14 -58.13 -5.49 18.64
C ALA A 14 -59.10 -4.64 19.49
N ALA A 15 -58.73 -3.39 19.81
CA ALA A 15 -59.69 -2.29 19.99
C ALA A 15 -59.01 -0.90 19.95
N VAL A 16 -59.64 0.01 19.22
CA VAL A 16 -59.33 1.43 18.98
C VAL A 16 -59.88 2.31 20.12
N GLY A 17 -59.19 3.39 20.49
CA GLY A 17 -59.72 4.43 21.39
C GLY A 17 -58.84 5.68 21.47
N ALA A 18 -59.47 6.85 21.39
CA ALA A 18 -58.95 8.13 20.94
C ALA A 18 -58.12 8.96 21.96
N ALA A 19 -57.46 9.97 21.39
CA ALA A 19 -56.51 10.92 21.96
C ALA A 19 -57.01 11.77 23.15
N VAL A 20 -56.12 11.94 24.13
CA VAL A 20 -55.99 13.16 24.95
C VAL A 20 -54.53 13.57 24.90
N SER A 21 -54.29 14.68 24.22
CA SER A 21 -53.01 15.38 24.15
C SER A 21 -52.63 15.92 25.54
N LEU A 22 -51.66 15.26 26.18
CA LEU A 22 -50.89 15.77 27.30
C LEU A 22 -49.46 15.95 26.78
N THR A 23 -49.08 17.19 26.52
CA THR A 23 -47.69 17.56 26.23
C THR A 23 -46.86 17.37 27.50
N PRO A 24 -45.84 16.51 27.53
CA PRO A 24 -44.76 16.70 28.48
C PRO A 24 -44.02 17.97 28.07
N SER A 25 -44.20 19.03 28.86
CA SER A 25 -43.25 20.13 28.94
C SER A 25 -41.92 19.51 29.38
N CYS A 26 -41.05 19.15 28.42
CA CYS A 26 -39.65 18.93 28.74
C CYS A 26 -39.11 20.26 29.26
N SER A 27 -38.80 20.32 30.54
CA SER A 27 -38.01 21.40 31.12
C SER A 27 -36.67 21.44 30.39
N ASP A 28 -36.30 22.61 29.88
CA ASP A 28 -35.00 22.91 29.26
C ASP A 28 -33.89 23.05 30.32
N ASP A 29 -34.01 22.31 31.42
CA ASP A 29 -33.02 22.27 32.49
C ASP A 29 -32.10 21.08 32.21
N VAL A 30 -31.21 21.26 31.23
CA VAL A 30 -29.97 20.47 31.17
C VAL A 30 -29.22 20.83 32.45
N ALA A 31 -29.03 19.86 33.34
CA ALA A 31 -28.24 20.08 34.53
C ALA A 31 -26.85 20.62 34.13
N ASP A 32 -26.37 21.66 34.82
CA ASP A 32 -25.08 22.32 34.55
C ASP A 32 -23.88 21.35 34.58
N ASP A 33 -24.06 20.12 35.06
CA ASP A 33 -23.07 19.04 35.08
C ASP A 33 -23.08 18.14 33.82
N ALA A 34 -24.02 18.34 32.89
CA ALA A 34 -24.06 17.64 31.59
C ALA A 34 -23.24 18.36 30.50
N TYR A 35 -22.67 19.52 30.79
CA TYR A 35 -21.58 20.10 30.02
C TYR A 35 -20.25 19.56 30.56
N TYR A 36 -19.77 18.46 30.00
CA TYR A 36 -18.34 18.18 30.02
C TYR A 36 -17.66 19.23 29.12
N THR A 37 -17.43 20.44 29.64
CA THR A 37 -16.48 21.38 29.02
C THR A 37 -15.09 20.89 29.38
N PHE A 38 -14.54 20.06 28.50
CA PHE A 38 -13.14 19.67 28.58
C PHE A 38 -12.26 20.93 28.57
N THR A 39 -11.40 21.09 29.59
CA THR A 39 -10.55 22.27 29.78
C THR A 39 -9.12 22.07 29.29
N GLY A 40 -8.88 21.11 28.39
CA GLY A 40 -7.55 20.88 27.82
C GLY A 40 -7.29 21.73 26.58
N GLN A 41 -6.02 21.92 26.27
CA GLN A 41 -5.57 22.73 25.13
C GLN A 41 -5.81 21.99 23.81
N THR A 42 -6.11 22.72 22.74
CA THR A 42 -6.06 22.22 21.36
C THR A 42 -4.67 22.46 20.78
N VAL A 43 -4.35 21.93 19.59
CA VAL A 43 -3.10 22.27 18.87
C VAL A 43 -2.90 23.78 18.80
N ALA A 44 -3.93 24.53 18.39
CA ALA A 44 -3.86 25.97 18.25
C ALA A 44 -3.63 26.68 19.60
N SER A 45 -4.42 26.34 20.64
CA SER A 45 -4.30 27.01 21.94
C SER A 45 -3.02 26.61 22.66
N TYR A 46 -2.55 25.36 22.50
CA TYR A 46 -1.27 24.91 23.03
C TYR A 46 -0.11 25.75 22.49
N CYS A 47 -0.08 26.02 21.18
CA CYS A 47 0.93 26.90 20.58
C CYS A 47 0.81 28.34 21.12
N GLY A 48 -0.41 28.86 21.27
CA GLY A 48 -0.66 30.23 21.77
C GLY A 48 -0.33 30.43 23.25
N ASP A 49 -0.58 29.42 24.08
CA ASP A 49 -0.32 29.45 25.52
C ASP A 49 1.18 29.27 25.87
N ASN A 50 2.01 28.88 24.89
CA ASN A 50 3.46 28.71 25.03
C ASN A 50 4.24 29.66 24.09
N PRO A 51 4.05 31.00 24.20
CA PRO A 51 4.60 31.96 23.25
C PRO A 51 6.14 32.06 23.25
N ASP A 52 6.77 31.71 24.37
CA ASP A 52 8.24 31.65 24.50
C ASP A 52 8.84 30.64 23.50
N LEU A 53 8.11 29.56 23.21
CA LEU A 53 8.51 28.53 22.24
C LEU A 53 7.89 28.75 20.86
N TYR A 54 6.59 29.04 20.77
CA TYR A 54 5.85 28.90 19.51
C TYR A 54 5.22 30.20 18.97
N SER A 55 5.56 31.39 19.49
CA SER A 55 4.92 32.65 19.06
C SER A 55 4.96 32.88 17.54
N THR A 56 6.06 32.53 16.85
CA THR A 56 6.13 32.66 15.38
C THR A 56 5.18 31.69 14.68
N PHE A 57 5.14 30.43 15.12
CA PHE A 57 4.25 29.41 14.54
C PHE A 57 2.77 29.76 14.80
N TYR A 58 2.46 30.20 16.02
CA TYR A 58 1.13 30.64 16.40
C TYR A 58 0.64 31.81 15.55
N ASN A 59 1.48 32.82 15.31
CA ASN A 59 1.12 33.94 14.42
C ASN A 59 0.81 33.44 12.99
N LEU A 60 1.57 32.47 12.46
CA LEU A 60 1.25 31.86 11.17
C LEU A 60 -0.12 31.17 11.19
N ILE A 61 -0.43 30.42 12.25
CA ILE A 61 -1.74 29.76 12.41
C ILE A 61 -2.88 30.78 12.42
N GLU A 62 -2.74 31.90 13.13
CA GLU A 62 -3.75 32.96 13.18
C GLU A 62 -3.90 33.70 11.85
N GLU A 63 -2.80 34.21 11.30
CA GLU A 63 -2.82 35.04 10.09
C GLU A 63 -3.28 34.27 8.84
N THR A 64 -3.04 32.95 8.80
CA THR A 64 -3.49 32.10 7.69
C THR A 64 -4.92 31.59 7.85
N GLY A 65 -5.62 31.98 8.94
CA GLY A 65 -7.00 31.58 9.22
C GLY A 65 -7.15 30.13 9.72
N ASN A 66 -6.05 29.49 10.11
CA ASN A 66 -6.02 28.10 10.54
C ASN A 66 -6.31 27.88 12.03
N TYR A 67 -6.36 28.94 12.83
CA TYR A 67 -6.70 28.83 14.26
C TYR A 67 -8.02 28.07 14.49
N SER A 68 -9.07 28.44 13.75
CA SER A 68 -10.39 27.79 13.87
C SER A 68 -10.32 26.31 13.51
N LEU A 69 -9.60 25.95 12.44
CA LEU A 69 -9.42 24.56 12.01
C LEU A 69 -8.66 23.74 13.06
N LEU A 70 -7.53 24.26 13.54
CA LEU A 70 -6.68 23.59 14.53
C LEU A 70 -7.23 23.69 15.97
N SER A 71 -8.38 24.34 16.15
CA SER A 71 -9.17 24.33 17.38
C SER A 71 -10.39 23.43 17.31
N THR A 72 -10.77 22.91 16.13
CA THR A 72 -11.91 21.99 16.03
C THR A 72 -11.54 20.60 16.52
N TYR A 73 -12.56 19.85 16.95
CA TYR A 73 -12.41 18.42 17.24
C TYR A 73 -11.94 17.66 16.00
N GLY A 74 -11.02 16.72 16.18
CA GLY A 74 -10.41 15.94 15.12
C GLY A 74 -9.13 15.25 15.59
N HIS A 75 -8.41 14.64 14.64
CA HIS A 75 -7.11 14.01 14.84
C HIS A 75 -6.04 14.79 14.09
N TYR A 76 -5.34 15.67 14.80
CA TYR A 76 -4.26 16.48 14.25
C TYR A 76 -2.92 16.00 14.79
N THR A 77 -1.98 15.68 13.91
CA THR A 77 -0.57 15.53 14.28
C THR A 77 0.17 16.78 13.82
N CYS A 78 0.66 17.57 14.77
CA CYS A 78 1.35 18.82 14.50
C CYS A 78 2.83 18.70 14.88
N PHE A 79 3.72 18.87 13.91
CA PHE A 79 5.15 19.02 14.13
C PHE A 79 5.44 20.51 14.35
N ALA A 80 5.41 20.99 15.59
CA ALA A 80 5.50 22.43 15.89
C ALA A 80 6.95 22.91 15.96
N PRO A 81 7.42 23.77 15.04
CA PRO A 81 8.76 24.37 15.12
C PRO A 81 8.79 25.50 16.14
N ASP A 82 9.87 25.57 16.92
CA ASP A 82 10.07 26.66 17.86
C ASP A 82 10.56 27.96 17.20
N ASN A 83 10.63 29.03 18.00
CA ASN A 83 11.10 30.34 17.55
C ASN A 83 12.56 30.32 17.06
N ALA A 84 13.42 29.43 17.58
CA ALA A 84 14.80 29.32 17.14
C ALA A 84 14.88 28.68 15.74
N ALA A 85 14.10 27.63 15.51
CA ALA A 85 13.92 27.00 14.20
C ALA A 85 13.49 28.01 13.13
N PHE A 86 12.57 28.93 13.47
CA PHE A 86 12.16 29.99 12.55
C PHE A 86 13.25 31.01 12.26
N ASN A 87 14.04 31.40 13.27
CA ASN A 87 15.15 32.33 13.06
C ASN A 87 16.18 31.76 12.07
N GLU A 88 16.48 30.47 12.18
CA GLU A 88 17.36 29.77 11.24
C GLU A 88 16.72 29.66 9.85
N TYR A 89 15.43 29.32 9.79
CA TYR A 89 14.69 29.24 8.53
C TYR A 89 14.72 30.57 7.77
N PHE A 90 14.37 31.68 8.42
CA PHE A 90 14.40 33.03 7.84
C PHE A 90 15.79 33.43 7.35
N SER A 91 16.82 33.09 8.13
CA SER A 91 18.22 33.29 7.73
C SER A 91 18.57 32.49 6.47
N SER A 92 18.10 31.23 6.38
CA SER A 92 18.39 30.34 5.25
C SER A 92 17.73 30.79 3.94
N ILE A 93 16.55 31.40 4.00
CA ILE A 93 15.83 31.88 2.81
C ILE A 93 16.08 33.36 2.50
N GLY A 94 16.83 34.07 3.36
CA GLY A 94 17.11 35.49 3.21
C GLY A 94 15.87 36.39 3.25
N LYS A 95 14.81 35.96 3.97
CA LYS A 95 13.55 36.69 4.14
C LYS A 95 13.22 36.85 5.62
N THR A 96 12.57 37.95 5.98
CA THR A 96 11.91 38.12 7.28
C THR A 96 10.47 37.61 7.25
N TYR A 97 9.85 37.47 8.42
CA TYR A 97 8.43 37.10 8.55
C TYR A 97 7.49 37.93 7.66
N ASP A 98 7.65 39.26 7.69
CA ASP A 98 6.81 40.21 6.93
C ASP A 98 7.04 40.17 5.41
N GLN A 99 8.12 39.54 4.96
CA GLN A 99 8.43 39.36 3.54
C GLN A 99 7.85 38.07 2.95
N LEU A 100 7.28 37.19 3.78
CA LEU A 100 6.56 36.02 3.31
C LEU A 100 5.22 36.44 2.71
N THR A 101 4.86 35.81 1.58
CA THR A 101 3.50 35.92 1.04
C THR A 101 2.51 35.12 1.89
N ASP A 102 1.22 35.43 1.80
CA ASP A 102 0.18 34.67 2.50
C ASP A 102 0.16 33.18 2.10
N ASP A 103 0.51 32.90 0.85
CA ASP A 103 0.63 31.53 0.34
C ASP A 103 1.84 30.80 0.96
N GLU A 104 2.99 31.47 1.10
CA GLU A 104 4.16 30.92 1.79
C GLU A 104 3.85 30.65 3.26
N LYS A 105 3.18 31.58 3.94
CA LYS A 105 2.76 31.41 5.34
C LYS A 105 1.84 30.20 5.51
N ARG A 106 0.85 30.04 4.61
CA ARG A 106 -0.11 28.92 4.65
C ARG A 106 0.56 27.59 4.34
N GLU A 107 1.44 27.55 3.34
CA GLU A 107 2.21 26.35 2.99
C GLU A 107 3.08 25.88 4.16
N ILE A 108 3.71 26.80 4.90
CA ILE A 108 4.47 26.46 6.11
C ILE A 108 3.55 25.76 7.12
N VAL A 109 2.40 26.34 7.49
CA VAL A 109 1.48 25.68 8.45
C VAL A 109 1.05 24.30 7.95
N TYR A 110 0.70 24.18 6.68
CA TYR A 110 0.18 22.92 6.12
C TYR A 110 1.22 21.81 6.03
N ASN A 111 2.51 22.14 5.85
CA ASN A 111 3.59 21.14 5.87
C ASN A 111 3.81 20.52 7.25
N HIS A 112 3.43 21.23 8.31
CA HIS A 112 3.67 20.79 9.70
C HIS A 112 2.46 20.07 10.31
N VAL A 113 1.34 19.99 9.60
CA VAL A 113 0.10 19.39 10.13
C VAL A 113 -0.36 18.25 9.23
N ILE A 114 -0.51 17.07 9.83
CA ILE A 114 -1.30 15.98 9.27
C ILE A 114 -2.69 16.07 9.91
N LYS A 115 -3.71 16.16 9.06
CA LYS A 115 -5.11 16.08 9.48
C LYS A 115 -5.62 14.69 9.14
N SER A 116 -5.62 13.80 10.13
CA SER A 116 -6.20 12.47 9.97
C SER A 116 -7.68 12.49 10.30
N GLY A 117 -8.42 11.57 9.70
CA GLY A 117 -9.80 11.31 10.06
C GLY A 117 -9.98 10.20 11.10
N ALA A 118 -8.91 9.52 11.51
CA ALA A 118 -9.02 8.33 12.37
C ALA A 118 -7.90 8.15 13.41
N ILE A 119 -6.69 8.68 13.18
CA ILE A 119 -5.52 8.36 13.99
C ILE A 119 -4.65 9.58 14.30
N ASP A 120 -4.10 9.62 15.51
CA ASP A 120 -3.00 10.51 15.88
C ASP A 120 -1.67 9.77 15.71
N PHE A 121 -0.70 10.39 15.05
CA PHE A 121 0.62 9.79 14.82
C PHE A 121 1.55 10.11 15.98
N THR A 122 1.42 9.33 17.06
CA THR A 122 2.35 9.29 18.19
C THR A 122 3.62 8.50 17.84
N SER A 123 4.68 8.66 18.63
CA SER A 123 6.01 8.11 18.32
C SER A 123 6.10 6.59 18.42
N ASP A 124 5.13 5.91 19.03
CA ASP A 124 4.96 4.45 19.01
C ASP A 124 4.48 3.92 17.65
N ARG A 125 3.93 4.80 16.79
CA ARG A 125 3.52 4.50 15.41
C ARG A 125 4.58 4.87 14.38
N PHE A 126 5.71 5.43 14.81
CA PHE A 126 6.79 5.81 13.91
C PHE A 126 7.63 4.59 13.54
N GLU A 127 7.91 4.46 12.25
CA GLU A 127 8.84 3.49 11.67
C GLU A 127 9.70 4.19 10.62
N GLU A 128 10.87 3.64 10.29
CA GLU A 128 11.75 4.23 9.27
C GLU A 128 11.05 4.22 7.91
N GLY A 129 10.81 5.39 7.33
CA GLY A 129 10.01 5.56 6.12
C GLY A 129 8.89 6.59 6.25
N ALA A 130 8.00 6.64 5.27
CA ALA A 130 6.93 7.62 5.24
C ALA A 130 5.77 7.24 6.18
N LEU A 131 5.17 8.24 6.82
CA LEU A 131 3.88 8.08 7.49
C LEU A 131 2.78 7.73 6.48
N SER A 132 1.73 7.06 6.93
CA SER A 132 0.68 6.54 6.05
C SER A 132 -0.32 7.60 5.55
N GLU A 133 -0.28 8.81 6.11
CA GLU A 133 -1.11 9.93 5.68
C GLU A 133 -0.25 11.15 5.35
N ALA A 134 -0.67 11.88 4.32
CA ALA A 134 -0.01 13.11 3.90
C ALA A 134 -0.34 14.28 4.84
N THR A 135 0.57 15.23 4.88
CA THR A 135 0.35 16.56 5.45
C THR A 135 -0.77 17.30 4.72
N MET A 136 -1.25 18.41 5.28
CA MET A 136 -2.24 19.26 4.62
C MET A 136 -1.73 19.88 3.31
N SER A 137 -0.42 19.85 3.06
CA SER A 137 0.21 20.21 1.78
C SER A 137 0.33 19.04 0.80
N ASP A 138 -0.27 17.88 1.10
CA ASP A 138 -0.27 16.69 0.25
C ASP A 138 1.12 16.05 0.05
N ASN A 139 2.05 16.34 0.98
CA ASN A 139 3.37 15.71 1.08
C ASN A 139 3.40 14.72 2.25
N TYR A 140 4.10 13.61 2.09
CA TYR A 140 4.30 12.65 3.16
C TYR A 140 5.53 12.99 4.00
N ILE A 141 5.38 12.93 5.32
CA ILE A 141 6.49 13.06 6.27
C ILE A 141 7.25 11.73 6.32
N VAL A 142 8.56 11.80 6.15
CA VAL A 142 9.47 10.66 6.30
C VAL A 142 10.08 10.68 7.70
N ILE A 143 9.89 9.62 8.47
CA ILE A 143 10.57 9.41 9.74
C ILE A 143 11.88 8.65 9.51
N SER A 144 12.92 9.10 10.22
CA SER A 144 14.22 8.43 10.23
C SER A 144 14.88 8.50 11.59
N TYR A 145 15.80 7.58 11.86
CA TYR A 145 16.48 7.48 13.14
C TYR A 145 18.00 7.63 13.01
N LYS A 146 18.61 8.42 13.90
CA LYS A 146 20.08 8.52 14.01
C LYS A 146 20.49 8.35 15.45
N THR A 147 21.59 7.66 15.68
CA THR A 147 22.25 7.69 17.00
C THR A 147 22.91 9.05 17.15
N ASP A 148 22.80 9.67 18.32
CA ASP A 148 23.54 10.89 18.61
C ASP A 148 25.07 10.66 18.53
N ASP A 149 25.82 11.69 18.19
CA ASP A 149 27.29 11.60 18.06
C ASP A 149 27.97 11.22 19.40
N ALA A 150 27.27 11.39 20.52
CA ALA A 150 27.72 11.03 21.86
C ALA A 150 27.36 9.58 22.27
N GLY A 151 26.60 8.85 21.46
CA GLY A 151 26.14 7.48 21.76
C GLY A 151 25.17 7.37 22.95
N GLY A 152 24.57 8.48 23.38
CA GLY A 152 23.65 8.59 24.50
C GLY A 152 22.17 8.33 24.17
N GLY A 153 21.77 8.27 22.90
CA GLY A 153 20.38 8.00 22.53
C GLY A 153 20.05 7.97 21.03
N LEU A 154 18.87 7.45 20.70
CA LEU A 154 18.30 7.48 19.35
C LEU A 154 17.48 8.77 19.18
N THR A 155 17.88 9.63 18.24
CA THR A 155 17.14 10.84 17.87
C THR A 155 16.28 10.56 16.64
N ILE A 156 15.03 11.02 16.70
CA ILE A 156 14.04 10.90 15.61
C ILE A 156 14.11 12.15 14.75
N TYR A 157 14.13 11.97 13.43
CA TYR A 157 14.14 13.05 12.45
C TYR A 157 12.96 12.93 11.49
N VAL A 158 12.30 14.06 11.24
CA VAL A 158 11.41 14.28 10.11
C VAL A 158 12.23 14.68 8.90
N ASN A 159 11.95 14.07 7.75
CA ASN A 159 12.61 14.30 6.46
C ASN A 159 14.15 14.26 6.50
N LYS A 160 14.70 13.47 7.45
CA LYS A 160 16.14 13.28 7.76
C LYS A 160 16.91 14.46 8.31
N ASP A 161 16.35 15.66 8.29
CA ASP A 161 17.03 16.91 8.67
C ASP A 161 16.33 17.69 9.80
N VAL A 162 15.06 17.41 10.09
CA VAL A 162 14.29 18.10 11.15
C VAL A 162 14.24 17.23 12.41
N PRO A 163 15.01 17.53 13.48
CA PRO A 163 14.98 16.72 14.70
C PRO A 163 13.67 16.93 15.49
N ILE A 164 13.10 15.85 16.02
CA ILE A 164 12.04 15.92 17.03
C ILE A 164 12.70 16.07 18.41
N ILE A 165 12.48 17.21 19.06
CA ILE A 165 13.08 17.59 20.35
C ILE A 165 12.24 17.02 21.50
N GLU A 166 10.93 17.21 21.44
CA GLU A 166 9.95 16.66 22.39
C GLU A 166 8.80 16.05 21.59
N ARG A 167 8.32 14.89 22.03
CA ARG A 167 7.35 14.07 21.29
C ARG A 167 6.14 13.74 22.16
N ASP A 168 5.05 13.39 21.50
CA ASP A 168 3.84 12.86 22.13
C ASP A 168 3.19 13.83 23.13
N ILE A 169 3.19 15.14 22.81
CA ILE A 169 2.49 16.14 23.61
C ILE A 169 1.00 16.04 23.28
N GLU A 170 0.27 15.31 24.12
CA GLU A 170 -1.17 15.09 23.94
C GLU A 170 -1.96 16.39 24.13
N VAL A 171 -2.83 16.68 23.16
CA VAL A 171 -3.79 17.79 23.18
C VAL A 171 -5.19 17.26 22.88
N HIS A 172 -6.22 18.07 23.12
CA HIS A 172 -7.61 17.63 23.02
C HIS A 172 -8.01 17.12 21.62
N ASN A 173 -7.39 17.64 20.57
CA ASN A 173 -7.69 17.31 19.18
C ASN A 173 -6.48 16.68 18.46
N GLY A 174 -5.59 16.01 19.20
CA GLY A 174 -4.53 15.19 18.63
C GLY A 174 -3.22 15.27 19.40
N VAL A 175 -2.09 15.39 18.69
CA VAL A 175 -0.75 15.35 19.26
C VAL A 175 0.15 16.43 18.66
N VAL A 176 1.00 17.02 19.50
CA VAL A 176 2.08 17.93 19.10
C VAL A 176 3.43 17.26 19.30
N HIS A 177 4.30 17.37 18.30
CA HIS A 177 5.73 17.04 18.37
C HIS A 177 6.51 18.34 18.20
N HIS A 178 7.28 18.74 19.22
CA HIS A 178 8.20 19.88 19.12
C HIS A 178 9.35 19.50 18.19
N VAL A 179 9.53 20.27 17.11
CA VAL A 179 10.64 20.08 16.17
C VAL A 179 11.63 21.23 16.19
N GLY A 180 12.90 20.91 15.96
CA GLY A 180 14.01 21.87 15.99
C GLY A 180 14.29 22.60 14.68
N ALA A 181 13.50 22.35 13.63
CA ALA A 181 13.65 23.01 12.33
C ALA A 181 12.29 23.12 11.62
N VAL A 182 12.17 24.08 10.70
CA VAL A 182 10.98 24.25 9.85
C VAL A 182 11.00 23.21 8.73
N ILE A 183 9.96 22.36 8.67
CA ILE A 183 9.71 21.41 7.59
C ILE A 183 9.49 22.16 6.28
N ARG A 184 10.38 21.93 5.32
CA ARG A 184 10.35 22.55 3.99
C ARG A 184 9.45 21.77 3.04
N PRO A 185 8.71 22.45 2.13
CA PRO A 185 7.98 21.76 1.08
C PRO A 185 8.95 21.12 0.10
N THR A 186 8.72 19.86 -0.25
CA THR A 186 9.44 19.23 -1.36
C THR A 186 8.73 19.60 -2.66
N LYS A 187 9.42 20.34 -3.54
CA LYS A 187 8.86 20.79 -4.84
C LYS A 187 9.57 20.18 -6.04
N GLU A 188 10.59 19.39 -5.79
CA GLU A 188 11.48 18.81 -6.79
C GLU A 188 11.02 17.39 -7.15
N PHE A 189 11.13 17.04 -8.43
CA PHE A 189 10.88 15.69 -8.91
C PHE A 189 12.07 14.78 -8.62
N ILE A 190 11.88 13.46 -8.70
CA ILE A 190 12.97 12.47 -8.54
C ILE A 190 14.19 12.83 -9.38
N GLY A 191 13.97 13.21 -10.64
CA GLY A 191 15.04 13.59 -11.56
C GLY A 191 15.82 14.83 -11.09
N ASP A 192 15.13 15.81 -10.52
CA ASP A 192 15.76 17.04 -10.02
C ASP A 192 16.57 16.76 -8.74
N ILE A 193 15.99 15.99 -7.81
CA ILE A 193 16.65 15.60 -6.55
C ILE A 193 17.96 14.85 -6.83
N ILE A 194 17.93 13.81 -7.68
CA ILE A 194 19.11 12.97 -7.91
C ILE A 194 20.25 13.73 -8.64
N LEU A 195 19.90 14.77 -9.40
CA LEU A 195 20.86 15.64 -10.09
C LEU A 195 21.41 16.76 -9.19
N ASN A 196 20.79 17.03 -8.04
CA ASN A 196 21.15 18.13 -7.15
C ASN A 196 22.17 17.68 -6.09
N GLU A 197 23.45 18.01 -6.31
CA GLU A 197 24.56 17.68 -5.40
C GLU A 197 24.37 18.20 -3.97
N GLU A 198 23.70 19.34 -3.80
CA GLU A 198 23.44 19.90 -2.46
C GLU A 198 22.41 19.06 -1.69
N VAL A 199 21.42 18.50 -2.38
CA VAL A 199 20.37 17.67 -1.77
C VAL A 199 20.89 16.26 -1.51
N VAL A 200 21.60 15.65 -2.46
CA VAL A 200 22.10 14.28 -2.29
C VAL A 200 23.32 14.20 -1.38
N GLY A 201 24.13 15.26 -1.30
CA GLY A 201 25.26 15.33 -0.37
C GLY A 201 26.30 14.22 -0.58
N ASP A 202 26.61 13.47 0.47
CA ASP A 202 27.57 12.35 0.47
C ASP A 202 27.10 11.13 -0.33
N ARG A 203 25.83 11.11 -0.75
CA ARG A 203 25.19 10.02 -1.52
C ARG A 203 25.38 10.19 -3.03
N SER A 204 26.46 10.84 -3.47
CA SER A 204 26.65 11.25 -4.86
C SER A 204 26.21 10.18 -5.88
N TYR A 205 25.34 10.53 -6.82
CA TYR A 205 24.78 9.63 -7.84
C TYR A 205 25.18 10.07 -9.25
N LYS A 206 26.34 10.71 -9.44
CA LYS A 206 26.65 11.44 -10.68
C LYS A 206 26.58 10.54 -11.91
N ILE A 207 27.06 9.31 -11.80
CA ILE A 207 27.07 8.36 -12.93
C ILE A 207 25.62 7.90 -13.23
N PHE A 208 24.86 7.53 -12.20
CA PHE A 208 23.47 7.10 -12.36
C PHE A 208 22.59 8.23 -12.90
N ALA A 209 22.68 9.42 -12.31
CA ALA A 209 21.93 10.59 -12.71
C ALA A 209 22.24 10.95 -14.17
N LYS A 210 23.50 10.81 -14.60
CA LYS A 210 23.86 11.00 -16.02
C LYS A 210 23.21 9.98 -16.94
N ALA A 211 23.14 8.71 -16.54
CA ALA A 211 22.42 7.68 -17.30
C ALA A 211 20.91 7.96 -17.37
N LEU A 212 20.31 8.43 -16.27
CA LEU A 212 18.89 8.81 -16.21
C LEU A 212 18.56 9.96 -17.18
N GLU A 213 19.43 10.95 -17.30
CA GLU A 213 19.34 12.01 -18.32
C GLU A 213 19.48 11.45 -19.75
N MET A 214 20.55 10.70 -20.03
CA MET A 214 20.86 10.20 -21.37
C MET A 214 19.78 9.28 -21.94
N THR A 215 19.08 8.55 -21.08
CA THR A 215 18.02 7.62 -21.45
C THR A 215 16.65 8.28 -21.60
N HIS A 216 16.54 9.58 -21.30
CA HIS A 216 15.28 10.34 -21.25
C HIS A 216 14.22 9.72 -20.31
N LEU A 217 14.66 8.86 -19.37
CA LEU A 217 13.77 8.33 -18.34
C LEU A 217 13.39 9.41 -17.33
N ALA A 218 14.27 10.39 -17.06
CA ALA A 218 13.97 11.55 -16.21
C ALA A 218 12.66 12.27 -16.63
N ASP A 219 12.39 12.40 -17.94
CA ASP A 219 11.17 13.04 -18.44
C ASP A 219 9.90 12.25 -18.12
N SER A 220 10.03 10.93 -18.00
CA SER A 220 8.91 10.06 -17.63
C SER A 220 8.54 10.20 -16.14
N LEU A 221 9.46 10.71 -15.32
CA LEU A 221 9.31 10.86 -13.86
C LEU A 221 8.79 12.24 -13.44
N LYS A 222 8.21 13.03 -14.37
CA LYS A 222 7.69 14.38 -14.10
C LYS A 222 6.17 14.42 -13.87
N LYS A 223 5.49 13.28 -13.87
CA LYS A 223 4.04 13.20 -13.69
C LYS A 223 3.68 13.18 -12.19
N THR A 224 2.60 13.86 -11.83
CA THR A 224 2.03 13.91 -10.47
C THR A 224 0.58 13.43 -10.44
N TYR A 225 -0.24 13.89 -11.39
CA TYR A 225 -1.65 13.52 -11.52
C TYR A 225 -2.09 13.44 -12.98
N ASP A 226 -3.14 12.67 -13.24
CA ASP A 226 -3.83 12.68 -14.53
C ASP A 226 -4.80 13.86 -14.59
N GLU A 227 -4.42 14.89 -15.35
CA GLU A 227 -5.21 16.10 -15.55
C GLU A 227 -6.59 15.84 -16.19
N ASN A 228 -6.72 14.73 -16.92
CA ASN A 228 -7.95 14.36 -17.61
C ASN A 228 -8.91 13.58 -16.71
N TYR A 229 -8.42 13.02 -15.59
CA TYR A 229 -9.29 12.34 -14.65
C TYR A 229 -10.25 13.34 -14.00
N LYS A 230 -11.53 12.92 -13.91
CA LYS A 230 -12.58 13.63 -13.20
C LYS A 230 -13.31 12.61 -12.35
N CYS A 231 -13.32 12.84 -11.04
CA CYS A 231 -14.13 12.05 -10.13
C CYS A 231 -15.60 12.09 -10.61
N PRO A 232 -16.27 10.94 -10.81
CA PRO A 232 -17.66 10.94 -11.28
C PRO A 232 -18.66 11.32 -10.19
N VAL A 233 -18.19 11.60 -8.96
CA VAL A 233 -19.01 11.94 -7.80
C VAL A 233 -18.83 13.43 -7.47
N GLU A 234 -19.94 14.11 -7.20
CA GLU A 234 -19.96 15.56 -6.91
C GLU A 234 -19.49 15.90 -5.48
N ASP A 235 -19.57 14.93 -4.56
CA ASP A 235 -19.13 15.10 -3.18
C ASP A 235 -17.61 15.41 -3.12
N PRO A 236 -17.19 16.53 -2.52
CA PRO A 236 -15.77 16.93 -2.48
C PRO A 236 -14.85 15.97 -1.73
N ALA A 237 -15.39 15.17 -0.80
CA ALA A 237 -14.65 14.13 -0.09
C ALA A 237 -14.66 12.78 -0.85
N GLY A 238 -15.27 12.74 -2.04
CA GLY A 238 -15.39 11.56 -2.88
C GLY A 238 -16.38 10.54 -2.32
N LEU A 239 -17.32 10.93 -1.45
CA LEU A 239 -18.25 9.99 -0.82
C LEU A 239 -19.40 9.62 -1.76
N THR A 240 -19.64 8.32 -1.91
CA THR A 240 -20.79 7.78 -2.64
C THR A 240 -21.38 6.56 -1.91
N THR A 241 -22.48 6.04 -2.42
CA THR A 241 -23.11 4.82 -1.91
C THR A 241 -22.94 3.67 -2.89
N LEU A 242 -22.50 2.51 -2.39
CA LEU A 242 -22.45 1.25 -3.10
C LEU A 242 -23.28 0.21 -2.34
N GLY A 243 -24.46 -0.11 -2.88
CA GLY A 243 -25.46 -0.91 -2.15
C GLY A 243 -25.91 -0.20 -0.86
N ALA A 244 -25.62 -0.80 0.30
CA ALA A 244 -25.93 -0.24 1.62
C ALA A 244 -24.73 0.49 2.26
N TRP A 245 -23.59 0.54 1.59
CA TRP A 245 -22.33 1.02 2.16
C TRP A 245 -22.00 2.41 1.64
N THR A 246 -21.54 3.28 2.53
CA THR A 246 -20.85 4.51 2.13
C THR A 246 -19.40 4.19 1.82
N VAL A 247 -18.93 4.58 0.64
CA VAL A 247 -17.58 4.29 0.15
C VAL A 247 -16.97 5.55 -0.46
N LYS A 248 -15.63 5.56 -0.57
CA LYS A 248 -14.89 6.62 -1.26
C LYS A 248 -14.65 6.28 -2.72
N VAL A 249 -14.67 7.30 -3.57
CA VAL A 249 -14.14 7.28 -4.93
C VAL A 249 -12.91 8.16 -4.96
N PRO A 250 -11.78 7.74 -5.56
CA PRO A 250 -10.60 8.59 -5.68
C PRO A 250 -10.96 9.93 -6.34
N THR A 251 -10.69 11.04 -5.67
CA THR A 251 -10.99 12.39 -6.18
C THR A 251 -9.98 12.85 -7.23
N VAL A 252 -8.79 12.25 -7.22
CA VAL A 252 -7.68 12.44 -8.16
C VAL A 252 -7.14 11.09 -8.60
N LYS A 253 -6.44 11.05 -9.74
CA LYS A 253 -5.65 9.88 -10.19
C LYS A 253 -4.18 10.28 -10.15
N ARG A 254 -3.40 9.69 -9.23
CA ARG A 254 -2.01 10.08 -8.96
C ARG A 254 -1.03 9.23 -9.76
N TYR A 255 0.06 9.86 -10.15
CA TYR A 255 1.28 9.20 -10.58
C TYR A 255 2.33 9.34 -9.47
N GLY A 256 3.07 8.27 -9.23
CA GLY A 256 4.16 8.24 -8.29
C GLY A 256 5.27 7.34 -8.83
N PHE A 257 6.47 7.49 -8.29
CA PHE A 257 7.64 6.74 -8.74
C PHE A 257 8.53 6.35 -7.57
N THR A 258 9.28 5.28 -7.74
CA THR A 258 10.32 4.86 -6.81
C THR A 258 11.57 4.58 -7.62
N LEU A 259 12.67 5.26 -7.31
CA LEU A 259 13.96 5.07 -7.96
C LEU A 259 14.93 4.37 -7.00
N PHE A 260 15.45 3.22 -7.42
CA PHE A 260 16.57 2.57 -6.75
C PHE A 260 17.87 2.99 -7.46
N ALA A 261 18.78 3.68 -6.79
CA ALA A 261 20.00 4.17 -7.43
C ALA A 261 21.25 3.70 -6.69
N GLU A 262 22.24 3.22 -7.42
CA GLU A 262 23.59 3.01 -6.87
C GLU A 262 24.29 4.35 -6.70
N PRO A 263 24.76 4.69 -5.49
CA PRO A 263 25.68 5.81 -5.32
C PRO A 263 27.03 5.52 -6.00
N ASP A 264 27.79 6.57 -6.27
CA ASP A 264 29.06 6.50 -7.01
C ASP A 264 30.10 5.61 -6.31
N ASP A 265 30.07 5.48 -4.98
CA ASP A 265 30.96 4.57 -4.23
C ASP A 265 30.62 3.08 -4.47
N VAL A 266 29.35 2.74 -4.58
CA VAL A 266 28.86 1.40 -4.95
C VAL A 266 29.22 1.10 -6.41
N MET A 267 29.05 2.06 -7.31
CA MET A 267 29.49 1.91 -8.72
C MET A 267 31.01 1.73 -8.82
N ALA A 268 31.79 2.53 -8.09
CA ALA A 268 33.25 2.43 -8.08
C ALA A 268 33.72 1.06 -7.55
N ALA A 269 33.06 0.50 -6.54
CA ALA A 269 33.33 -0.84 -6.03
C ALA A 269 33.07 -1.95 -7.07
N ALA A 270 32.15 -1.72 -8.01
CA ALA A 270 31.91 -2.58 -9.17
C ALA A 270 32.85 -2.29 -10.37
N GLY A 271 33.79 -1.37 -10.21
CA GLY A 271 34.73 -0.95 -11.27
C GLY A 271 34.16 0.06 -12.26
N ILE A 272 33.03 0.70 -11.93
CA ILE A 272 32.36 1.70 -12.78
C ILE A 272 32.73 3.09 -12.25
N ASN A 273 33.59 3.82 -12.97
CA ASN A 273 34.07 5.14 -12.56
C ASN A 273 33.67 6.24 -13.55
N SER A 274 32.93 5.88 -14.60
CA SER A 274 32.48 6.77 -15.65
C SER A 274 31.18 6.28 -16.27
N ILE A 275 30.50 7.16 -17.00
CA ILE A 275 29.32 6.79 -17.77
C ILE A 275 29.62 5.74 -18.85
N ASP A 276 30.81 5.78 -19.47
CA ASP A 276 31.23 4.80 -20.46
C ASP A 276 31.40 3.40 -19.84
N ASP A 277 31.91 3.32 -18.59
CA ASP A 277 31.97 2.07 -17.85
C ASP A 277 30.57 1.52 -17.57
N LEU A 278 29.61 2.38 -17.20
CA LEU A 278 28.23 1.98 -16.93
C LEU A 278 27.54 1.48 -18.22
N VAL A 279 27.74 2.17 -19.34
CA VAL A 279 27.25 1.73 -20.66
C VAL A 279 27.82 0.36 -21.01
N ALA A 280 29.12 0.15 -20.82
CA ALA A 280 29.77 -1.13 -21.06
C ALA A 280 29.28 -2.21 -20.09
N TYR A 281 28.99 -1.86 -18.83
CA TYR A 281 28.45 -2.78 -17.83
C TYR A 281 27.03 -3.23 -18.19
N ALA A 282 26.13 -2.28 -18.52
CA ALA A 282 24.77 -2.58 -18.98
C ALA A 282 24.78 -3.48 -20.22
N GLY A 283 25.69 -3.23 -21.18
CA GLY A 283 25.82 -4.04 -22.39
C GLY A 283 26.18 -5.52 -22.16
N ARG A 284 26.60 -5.92 -20.95
CA ARG A 284 26.86 -7.33 -20.59
C ARG A 284 25.57 -8.11 -20.34
N TYR A 285 24.53 -7.43 -19.86
CA TYR A 285 23.26 -8.05 -19.45
C TYR A 285 22.14 -7.80 -20.47
N TYR A 286 22.14 -6.63 -21.11
CA TYR A 286 21.10 -6.22 -22.03
C TYR A 286 21.64 -6.22 -23.48
N THR A 287 21.55 -7.37 -24.15
CA THR A 287 22.10 -7.55 -25.51
C THR A 287 21.11 -7.16 -26.61
N ASN A 288 21.62 -6.94 -27.83
CA ASN A 288 20.84 -6.75 -29.06
C ASN A 288 19.91 -5.52 -29.10
N GLY A 289 20.22 -4.47 -28.34
CA GLY A 289 19.42 -3.25 -28.28
C GLY A 289 19.74 -2.19 -29.34
N ASN A 290 18.80 -1.29 -29.57
CA ASN A 290 19.00 -0.05 -30.32
C ASN A 290 20.18 0.79 -29.76
N PRO A 291 21.10 1.33 -30.59
CA PRO A 291 22.21 2.16 -30.10
C PRO A 291 21.79 3.53 -29.54
N ASP A 292 20.58 4.01 -29.84
CA ASP A 292 20.04 5.25 -29.32
C ASP A 292 19.64 5.10 -27.85
N TYR A 293 20.30 5.81 -26.94
CA TYR A 293 20.03 5.77 -25.50
C TYR A 293 18.57 6.10 -25.12
N THR A 294 17.87 6.87 -25.95
CA THR A 294 16.47 7.24 -25.72
C THR A 294 15.49 6.12 -26.07
N SER A 295 15.94 5.11 -26.82
CA SER A 295 15.14 3.95 -27.17
C SER A 295 14.94 3.05 -25.95
N ARG A 296 13.69 2.63 -25.69
CA ARG A 296 13.36 1.62 -24.67
C ARG A 296 14.03 0.26 -24.91
N ASP A 297 14.52 0.02 -26.13
CA ASP A 297 15.25 -1.19 -26.48
C ASP A 297 16.76 -1.10 -26.21
N ASN A 298 17.31 0.09 -25.92
CA ASN A 298 18.73 0.28 -25.65
C ASN A 298 19.18 -0.35 -24.32
N ALA A 299 20.42 -0.84 -24.28
CA ALA A 299 20.99 -1.52 -23.12
C ALA A 299 21.03 -0.65 -21.85
N LEU A 300 21.49 0.60 -21.96
CA LEU A 300 21.51 1.55 -20.84
C LEU A 300 20.09 1.93 -20.43
N ASN A 301 19.17 2.09 -21.40
CA ASN A 301 17.76 2.40 -21.10
C ASN A 301 17.10 1.27 -20.31
N LYS A 302 17.26 0.01 -20.72
CA LYS A 302 16.76 -1.17 -20.01
C LYS A 302 17.35 -1.30 -18.61
N PHE A 303 18.67 -1.06 -18.48
CA PHE A 303 19.34 -0.99 -17.19
C PHE A 303 18.65 0.04 -16.29
N VAL A 304 18.59 1.32 -16.69
CA VAL A 304 18.01 2.38 -15.86
C VAL A 304 16.51 2.15 -15.61
N ALA A 305 15.76 1.66 -16.59
CA ALA A 305 14.33 1.37 -16.44
C ALA A 305 14.05 0.26 -15.43
N TYR A 306 14.95 -0.72 -15.28
CA TYR A 306 14.86 -1.77 -14.27
C TYR A 306 14.98 -1.26 -12.83
N HIS A 307 15.48 -0.04 -12.65
CA HIS A 307 15.66 0.59 -11.36
C HIS A 307 14.45 1.44 -10.91
N ILE A 308 13.40 1.51 -11.73
CA ILE A 308 12.28 2.43 -11.50
C ILE A 308 10.97 1.65 -11.38
N LEU A 309 10.20 1.94 -10.33
CA LEU A 309 8.79 1.53 -10.22
C LEU A 309 7.87 2.71 -10.56
N ASP A 310 6.71 2.41 -11.13
CA ASP A 310 5.65 3.38 -11.46
C ASP A 310 4.69 3.68 -10.29
N ARG A 311 5.24 3.57 -9.08
CA ARG A 311 4.53 3.74 -7.82
C ARG A 311 5.41 4.42 -6.78
N GLN A 312 4.85 5.34 -6.00
CA GLN A 312 5.53 6.05 -4.92
C GLN A 312 5.52 5.17 -3.66
N MET A 313 6.70 4.73 -3.22
CA MET A 313 6.84 3.82 -2.10
C MET A 313 8.08 4.18 -1.30
N SER A 314 7.95 4.49 -0.01
CA SER A 314 9.07 4.53 0.91
C SER A 314 9.48 3.11 1.32
N THR A 315 10.60 2.95 2.02
CA THR A 315 11.12 1.63 2.43
C THR A 315 10.10 0.78 3.18
N ASN A 316 9.34 1.38 4.11
CA ASN A 316 8.28 0.72 4.87
C ASN A 316 7.02 0.39 4.05
N SER A 317 6.88 0.93 2.84
CA SER A 317 5.78 0.60 1.93
C SER A 317 6.13 -0.50 0.92
N LEU A 318 7.37 -0.99 0.87
CA LEU A 318 7.81 -2.03 -0.09
C LEU A 318 7.37 -3.46 0.28
N LEU A 319 6.88 -3.67 1.50
CA LEU A 319 6.43 -4.97 2.00
C LEU A 319 5.25 -4.80 2.94
N TYR A 320 4.29 -5.73 2.86
CA TYR A 320 3.19 -5.76 3.81
C TYR A 320 3.73 -6.05 5.22
N SER A 321 3.55 -5.11 6.16
CA SER A 321 3.98 -5.26 7.55
C SER A 321 2.84 -5.63 8.51
N GLY A 322 1.61 -5.71 8.01
CA GLY A 322 0.41 -5.90 8.83
C GLY A 322 0.21 -7.29 9.43
N ARG A 323 -0.88 -7.43 10.18
CA ARG A 323 -1.12 -8.56 11.09
C ARG A 323 -1.58 -9.85 10.41
N ALA A 324 -1.92 -9.82 9.12
CA ALA A 324 -2.34 -11.00 8.35
C ALA A 324 -1.18 -11.93 7.92
N THR A 325 -0.01 -11.81 8.54
CA THR A 325 1.16 -12.68 8.32
C THR A 325 1.39 -13.59 9.51
N ALA A 326 1.58 -14.89 9.27
CA ALA A 326 1.85 -15.84 10.35
C ALA A 326 3.19 -15.50 11.06
N PRO A 327 3.26 -15.51 12.40
CA PRO A 327 4.48 -15.12 13.13
C PRO A 327 5.74 -15.88 12.72
N ASN A 328 5.61 -17.17 12.42
CA ASN A 328 6.70 -18.03 11.94
C ASN A 328 7.13 -17.75 10.49
N SER A 329 6.32 -17.04 9.71
CA SER A 329 6.59 -16.66 8.32
C SER A 329 6.90 -15.17 8.16
N ALA A 330 7.01 -14.41 9.25
CA ALA A 330 7.29 -12.97 9.19
C ALA A 330 8.61 -12.64 8.46
N ARG A 331 9.59 -13.56 8.48
CA ARG A 331 10.88 -13.46 7.77
C ARG A 331 10.82 -13.85 6.29
N ASP A 332 9.71 -14.45 5.86
CA ASP A 332 9.51 -15.01 4.52
C ASP A 332 8.57 -14.14 3.68
N ARG A 333 8.17 -12.97 4.19
CA ARG A 333 7.39 -12.01 3.43
C ARG A 333 8.13 -11.59 2.17
N VAL A 334 7.36 -11.50 1.10
CA VAL A 334 7.85 -11.18 -0.23
C VAL A 334 6.77 -10.43 -1.00
N GLU A 335 7.21 -9.46 -1.78
CA GLU A 335 6.40 -8.75 -2.75
C GLU A 335 7.11 -8.75 -4.11
N PHE A 336 6.33 -8.58 -5.17
CA PHE A 336 6.81 -8.55 -6.54
C PHE A 336 6.31 -7.28 -7.22
N TYR A 337 7.20 -6.54 -7.87
CA TYR A 337 6.85 -5.28 -8.52
C TYR A 337 7.40 -5.26 -9.93
N GLU A 338 6.54 -4.95 -10.89
CA GLU A 338 6.99 -4.64 -12.23
C GLU A 338 7.72 -3.30 -12.26
N THR A 339 8.83 -3.28 -12.98
CA THR A 339 9.67 -2.10 -13.17
C THR A 339 9.28 -1.37 -14.45
N MET A 340 9.86 -0.20 -14.70
CA MET A 340 9.72 0.48 -15.99
C MET A 340 10.46 -0.24 -17.13
N TYR A 341 11.30 -1.25 -16.84
CA TYR A 341 11.70 -2.23 -17.84
C TYR A 341 10.53 -3.20 -18.02
N GLU A 342 9.67 -2.88 -19.00
CA GLU A 342 8.37 -3.53 -19.19
C GLU A 342 8.47 -5.07 -19.18
N PHE A 343 7.53 -5.72 -18.48
CA PHE A 343 7.49 -7.17 -18.25
C PHE A 343 8.59 -7.76 -17.36
N HIS A 344 9.43 -6.92 -16.74
CA HIS A 344 10.49 -7.38 -15.85
C HIS A 344 10.22 -6.89 -14.43
N ILE A 345 10.24 -7.83 -13.48
CA ILE A 345 9.91 -7.59 -12.08
C ILE A 345 11.16 -7.61 -11.20
N ILE A 346 11.07 -6.90 -10.09
CA ILE A 346 11.91 -7.12 -8.92
C ILE A 346 11.13 -7.94 -7.89
N LYS A 347 11.87 -8.70 -7.09
CA LYS A 347 11.38 -9.40 -5.91
C LYS A 347 11.93 -8.70 -4.68
N VAL A 348 11.06 -8.28 -3.77
CA VAL A 348 11.45 -7.63 -2.52
C VAL A 348 11.17 -8.59 -1.37
N ASN A 349 12.18 -8.87 -0.56
CA ASN A 349 12.10 -9.71 0.64
C ASN A 349 12.36 -8.89 1.90
N VAL A 350 11.98 -9.44 3.06
CA VAL A 350 12.25 -8.87 4.39
C VAL A 350 13.70 -8.42 4.56
N GLY A 351 13.90 -7.30 5.27
CA GLY A 351 15.18 -6.59 5.34
C GLY A 351 15.47 -5.76 4.10
N ILE A 352 14.42 -5.51 3.29
CA ILE A 352 14.45 -4.72 2.05
C ILE A 352 15.53 -5.26 1.10
N ALA A 353 15.50 -6.59 0.94
CA ALA A 353 16.42 -7.34 0.10
C ALA A 353 15.80 -7.54 -1.29
N ILE A 354 16.34 -6.85 -2.28
CA ILE A 354 15.94 -6.94 -3.68
C ILE A 354 16.61 -8.16 -4.33
N ASN A 355 15.82 -8.92 -5.10
CA ASN A 355 16.23 -10.06 -5.92
C ASN A 355 17.03 -11.10 -5.13
N ARG A 356 16.57 -11.41 -3.91
CA ARG A 356 17.15 -12.46 -3.07
C ARG A 356 17.04 -13.81 -3.78
N SER A 357 18.18 -14.49 -3.87
CA SER A 357 18.31 -15.84 -4.42
C SER A 357 17.50 -16.86 -3.60
N GLU A 358 16.85 -17.80 -4.29
CA GLU A 358 16.18 -18.95 -3.66
C GLU A 358 17.20 -19.99 -3.20
N LYS A 359 18.36 -20.05 -3.85
CA LYS A 359 19.46 -20.97 -3.52
C LYS A 359 20.36 -20.47 -2.39
N ASN A 360 20.51 -19.15 -2.25
CA ASN A 360 21.36 -18.53 -1.23
C ASN A 360 20.71 -17.25 -0.65
N ARG A 361 20.14 -17.36 0.55
CA ARG A 361 19.44 -16.22 1.20
C ARG A 361 20.31 -15.01 1.52
N ASN A 362 21.64 -15.13 1.49
CA ASN A 362 22.58 -14.02 1.70
C ASN A 362 22.97 -13.30 0.41
N ASP A 363 22.52 -13.81 -0.74
CA ASP A 363 22.77 -13.22 -2.05
C ASP A 363 21.54 -12.40 -2.47
N TYR A 364 21.65 -11.08 -2.32
CA TYR A 364 20.62 -10.09 -2.60
C TYR A 364 21.26 -8.71 -2.78
N ILE A 365 20.49 -7.77 -3.34
CA ILE A 365 20.83 -6.35 -3.37
C ILE A 365 20.10 -5.67 -2.21
N GLY A 366 20.83 -5.02 -1.30
CA GLY A 366 20.23 -4.34 -0.15
C GLY A 366 19.90 -2.88 -0.44
N LEU A 367 19.06 -2.28 0.40
CA LEU A 367 18.89 -0.83 0.48
C LEU A 367 19.66 -0.29 1.69
N ASP A 368 20.41 0.79 1.49
CA ASP A 368 21.01 1.55 2.59
C ASP A 368 19.94 2.50 3.14
N GLU A 369 19.30 2.15 4.26
CA GLU A 369 18.23 2.94 4.88
C GLU A 369 18.69 4.35 5.26
N GLY A 370 19.94 4.50 5.72
CA GLY A 370 20.52 5.79 6.08
C GLY A 370 20.56 6.76 4.89
N ARG A 371 20.82 6.23 3.70
CA ARG A 371 20.90 7.01 2.45
C ARG A 371 19.60 7.01 1.62
N SER A 372 18.65 6.11 1.90
CA SER A 372 17.35 5.92 1.21
C SER A 372 16.22 6.82 1.72
N ASN A 373 14.99 6.73 1.17
CA ASN A 373 13.85 7.59 1.54
C ASN A 373 14.11 9.08 1.27
N LEU A 374 14.87 9.38 0.23
CA LEU A 374 14.99 10.73 -0.29
C LEU A 374 13.67 11.13 -0.94
N SER A 375 12.94 12.04 -0.30
CA SER A 375 11.60 12.46 -0.73
C SER A 375 11.67 13.36 -1.96
N ALA A 376 10.77 13.12 -2.91
CA ALA A 376 10.46 13.97 -4.04
C ALA A 376 8.94 14.23 -4.06
N ILE A 377 8.48 15.25 -4.80
CA ILE A 377 7.04 15.58 -4.88
C ILE A 377 6.16 14.41 -5.37
N ASN A 378 6.75 13.48 -6.12
CA ASN A 378 6.05 12.35 -6.73
C ASN A 378 6.73 11.01 -6.48
N GLY A 379 7.50 10.86 -5.39
CA GLY A 379 8.20 9.61 -5.18
C GLY A 379 9.34 9.63 -4.18
N TYR A 380 10.12 8.56 -4.22
CA TYR A 380 11.28 8.38 -3.37
C TYR A 380 12.49 7.87 -4.16
N ILE A 381 13.68 8.25 -3.69
CA ILE A 381 14.95 7.66 -4.12
C ILE A 381 15.51 6.81 -2.98
N HIS A 382 15.94 5.59 -3.30
CA HIS A 382 16.57 4.66 -2.38
C HIS A 382 17.97 4.30 -2.87
N SER A 383 18.93 4.30 -1.96
CA SER A 383 20.30 3.94 -2.26
C SER A 383 20.47 2.42 -2.21
N LEU A 384 20.98 1.86 -3.30
CA LEU A 384 21.33 0.44 -3.36
C LEU A 384 22.71 0.19 -2.75
N THR A 385 22.91 -0.99 -2.16
CA THR A 385 24.21 -1.42 -1.60
C THR A 385 25.07 -2.20 -2.59
N SER A 386 24.55 -2.53 -3.77
CA SER A 386 25.20 -3.31 -4.82
C SER A 386 24.54 -3.02 -6.17
N MET A 387 25.23 -3.33 -7.28
CA MET A 387 24.68 -3.16 -8.63
C MET A 387 23.42 -4.00 -8.84
N LEU A 388 22.31 -3.37 -9.23
CA LEU A 388 21.08 -4.03 -9.62
C LEU A 388 21.08 -4.24 -11.14
N VAL A 389 20.88 -5.49 -11.57
CA VAL A 389 20.76 -5.86 -12.99
C VAL A 389 19.70 -6.93 -13.15
N TYR A 390 19.05 -6.93 -14.31
CA TYR A 390 18.27 -8.08 -14.76
C TYR A 390 19.18 -9.05 -15.50
N ASP A 391 19.87 -9.91 -14.76
CA ASP A 391 20.57 -11.05 -15.33
C ASP A 391 19.55 -12.16 -15.63
N THR A 392 19.21 -12.35 -16.91
CA THR A 392 18.16 -13.28 -17.34
C THR A 392 18.36 -14.69 -16.77
N ASP A 393 19.57 -15.27 -16.86
CA ASP A 393 19.78 -16.63 -16.37
C ASP A 393 19.53 -16.73 -14.87
N ARG A 394 20.05 -15.76 -14.11
CA ARG A 394 19.84 -15.68 -12.66
C ARG A 394 18.37 -15.47 -12.30
N MET A 395 17.68 -14.55 -12.99
CA MET A 395 16.30 -14.22 -12.68
C MET A 395 15.37 -15.38 -12.99
N GLU A 396 15.55 -16.04 -14.13
CA GLU A 396 14.72 -17.17 -14.57
C GLU A 396 14.98 -18.45 -13.80
N ASN A 397 16.25 -18.77 -13.49
CA ASN A 397 16.62 -20.09 -12.93
C ASN A 397 16.86 -20.09 -11.41
N ASP A 398 16.74 -18.92 -10.75
CA ASP A 398 16.94 -18.78 -9.31
C ASP A 398 15.94 -17.81 -8.67
N VAL A 399 16.08 -16.50 -8.89
CA VAL A 399 15.35 -15.48 -8.10
C VAL A 399 13.82 -15.57 -8.27
N LEU A 400 13.34 -15.74 -9.51
CA LEU A 400 11.92 -15.84 -9.85
C LEU A 400 11.47 -17.28 -10.11
N ASN A 401 12.37 -18.26 -10.02
CA ASN A 401 12.01 -19.68 -10.00
C ASN A 401 11.47 -20.05 -8.62
N CYS A 402 10.37 -19.42 -8.23
CA CYS A 402 9.68 -19.57 -6.95
C CYS A 402 8.17 -19.41 -7.17
N ARG A 403 7.37 -19.70 -6.15
CA ARG A 403 5.94 -19.35 -6.16
C ARG A 403 5.79 -17.83 -6.06
N ILE A 404 5.26 -17.22 -7.11
CA ILE A 404 4.92 -15.80 -7.14
C ILE A 404 3.48 -15.65 -6.67
N ARG A 405 3.30 -15.23 -5.41
CA ARG A 405 2.01 -14.86 -4.85
C ARG A 405 1.90 -13.36 -4.83
N PHE A 406 0.80 -12.83 -5.35
CA PHE A 406 0.55 -11.40 -5.33
C PHE A 406 -0.92 -11.11 -5.11
N ASP A 407 -1.15 -10.00 -4.44
CA ASP A 407 -2.47 -9.44 -4.21
C ASP A 407 -3.02 -8.78 -5.48
N MET A 408 -4.34 -8.85 -5.72
CA MET A 408 -4.98 -8.07 -6.77
C MET A 408 -4.76 -6.56 -6.59
N PHE A 409 -4.63 -6.06 -5.35
CA PHE A 409 -4.27 -4.67 -5.06
C PHE A 409 -2.85 -4.30 -5.51
N ASN A 410 -1.94 -5.28 -5.62
CA ASN A 410 -0.55 -5.03 -5.99
C ASN A 410 -0.41 -4.66 -7.48
N VAL A 411 -1.27 -5.18 -8.35
CA VAL A 411 -1.07 -4.99 -9.79
C VAL A 411 -1.19 -3.50 -10.20
N PRO A 412 -2.32 -2.80 -9.94
CA PRO A 412 -2.48 -1.45 -10.45
C PRO A 412 -1.71 -0.44 -9.58
N PRO A 413 -0.69 0.24 -10.11
CA PRO A 413 0.03 1.28 -9.38
C PRO A 413 -0.88 2.41 -8.93
N GLU A 414 -2.00 2.65 -9.64
CA GLU A 414 -3.02 3.61 -9.22
C GLU A 414 -3.51 3.37 -7.78
N LEU A 415 -3.64 2.12 -7.34
CA LEU A 415 -4.10 1.81 -5.97
C LEU A 415 -3.03 2.12 -4.91
N THR A 416 -1.75 2.01 -5.27
CA THR A 416 -0.64 2.40 -4.39
C THR A 416 -0.51 3.92 -4.36
N ASN A 417 -0.46 4.57 -5.53
CA ASN A 417 -0.26 6.01 -5.67
C ASN A 417 -1.41 6.85 -5.09
N ASN A 418 -2.61 6.29 -5.02
CA ASN A 418 -3.77 6.93 -4.39
C ASN A 418 -3.98 6.53 -2.93
N ASN A 419 -3.01 5.88 -2.29
CA ASN A 419 -3.05 5.49 -0.89
C ASN A 419 -4.28 4.61 -0.55
N ILE A 420 -4.61 3.66 -1.42
CA ILE A 420 -5.72 2.71 -1.24
C ILE A 420 -5.20 1.38 -0.72
N ARG A 421 -4.15 0.83 -1.36
CA ARG A 421 -3.52 -0.43 -0.95
C ARG A 421 -3.00 -0.30 0.49
N TRP A 422 -3.36 -1.25 1.36
CA TRP A 422 -3.00 -1.32 2.79
C TRP A 422 -3.47 -0.16 3.68
N GLN A 423 -4.35 0.72 3.17
CA GLN A 423 -4.89 1.85 3.95
C GLN A 423 -6.38 1.70 4.25
N LEU A 424 -6.96 0.54 3.94
CA LEU A 424 -8.40 0.31 4.05
C LEU A 424 -8.89 0.22 5.51
N LEU A 425 -7.99 -0.12 6.45
CA LEU A 425 -8.32 -0.31 7.86
C LEU A 425 -8.45 1.02 8.63
N THR A 426 -7.88 2.10 8.11
CA THR A 426 -7.84 3.44 8.75
C THR A 426 -8.74 4.45 8.03
N ILE A 427 -9.62 3.98 7.15
CA ILE A 427 -10.55 4.87 6.43
C ILE A 427 -11.44 5.61 7.43
N PRO A 428 -11.50 6.96 7.35
CA PRO A 428 -12.39 7.73 8.21
C PRO A 428 -13.87 7.47 7.93
N SER A 429 -14.65 7.38 9.01
CA SER A 429 -16.11 7.40 8.97
C SER A 429 -16.63 8.62 8.16
N PRO A 430 -17.72 8.50 7.39
CA PRO A 430 -18.64 7.36 7.31
C PRO A 430 -18.25 6.28 6.28
N ALA A 431 -17.14 6.43 5.58
CA ALA A 431 -16.75 5.46 4.55
C ALA A 431 -16.21 4.16 5.17
N VAL A 432 -16.51 3.03 4.53
CA VAL A 432 -16.03 1.69 4.97
C VAL A 432 -15.14 1.00 3.93
N GLY A 433 -14.80 1.71 2.85
CA GLY A 433 -14.05 1.16 1.73
C GLY A 433 -13.97 2.15 0.57
N TYR A 434 -13.36 1.69 -0.52
CA TYR A 434 -13.28 2.41 -1.79
C TYR A 434 -14.05 1.70 -2.90
N THR A 435 -14.53 2.46 -3.87
CA THR A 435 -14.92 1.98 -5.19
C THR A 435 -14.21 2.82 -6.25
N ILE A 436 -14.13 2.31 -7.48
CA ILE A 436 -13.45 3.00 -8.58
C ILE A 436 -14.29 2.97 -9.87
N PRO A 437 -14.16 3.98 -10.73
CA PRO A 437 -14.65 3.90 -12.10
C PRO A 437 -13.99 2.75 -12.87
N HIS A 438 -14.73 2.14 -13.80
CA HIS A 438 -14.26 1.03 -14.65
C HIS A 438 -13.00 1.30 -15.49
N ASP A 439 -12.68 2.57 -15.71
CA ASP A 439 -11.54 3.05 -16.49
C ASP A 439 -10.38 3.56 -15.62
N PHE A 440 -10.56 3.61 -14.29
CA PHE A 440 -9.58 4.16 -13.35
C PHE A 440 -8.25 3.40 -13.38
N CYS A 441 -8.29 2.06 -13.40
CA CYS A 441 -7.12 1.18 -13.46
C CYS A 441 -6.95 0.49 -14.82
N SER A 442 -7.53 1.03 -15.90
CA SER A 442 -7.80 0.31 -17.17
C SER A 442 -6.63 -0.45 -17.81
N LYS A 443 -5.36 -0.06 -17.58
CA LYS A 443 -4.17 -0.81 -18.04
C LYS A 443 -3.99 -2.15 -17.31
N HIS A 444 -4.42 -2.22 -16.05
CA HIS A 444 -4.13 -3.31 -15.12
C HIS A 444 -5.38 -4.05 -14.66
N LEU A 445 -6.50 -3.34 -14.51
CA LEU A 445 -7.79 -3.88 -14.11
C LEU A 445 -8.90 -3.17 -14.91
N SER A 446 -9.66 -3.96 -15.66
CA SER A 446 -10.84 -3.49 -16.41
C SER A 446 -12.05 -4.33 -16.05
N PHE A 447 -13.24 -3.73 -16.07
CA PHE A 447 -14.48 -4.44 -15.77
C PHE A 447 -15.68 -3.85 -16.49
N SER A 448 -16.75 -4.64 -16.63
CA SER A 448 -18.00 -4.19 -17.23
C SER A 448 -18.70 -3.13 -16.38
N LYS A 449 -19.57 -2.32 -16.99
CA LYS A 449 -20.33 -1.29 -16.26
C LYS A 449 -21.33 -1.87 -15.26
N GLU A 450 -21.71 -3.12 -15.45
CA GLU A 450 -22.59 -3.90 -14.56
C GLU A 450 -21.83 -4.51 -13.37
N THR A 451 -20.51 -4.40 -13.36
CA THR A 451 -19.66 -4.85 -12.25
C THR A 451 -19.60 -3.78 -11.18
N GLU A 452 -20.07 -4.12 -9.98
CA GLU A 452 -19.88 -3.31 -8.79
C GLU A 452 -18.60 -3.76 -8.08
N ILE A 453 -17.64 -2.86 -7.88
CA ILE A 453 -16.38 -3.16 -7.19
C ILE A 453 -16.32 -2.45 -5.84
N MET A 454 -15.96 -3.19 -4.79
CA MET A 454 -15.70 -2.65 -3.46
C MET A 454 -14.34 -3.15 -2.98
N MET A 455 -13.48 -2.22 -2.60
CA MET A 455 -12.21 -2.47 -1.95
C MET A 455 -12.37 -2.15 -0.47
N TRP A 456 -12.19 -3.14 0.39
CA TRP A 456 -12.32 -2.98 1.83
C TRP A 456 -11.30 -3.85 2.56
N GLY A 457 -11.09 -3.60 3.85
CA GLY A 457 -10.14 -4.36 4.65
C GLY A 457 -10.53 -4.49 6.11
N SER A 458 -10.03 -5.54 6.75
CA SER A 458 -10.19 -5.80 8.17
C SER A 458 -9.14 -6.79 8.66
N ASP A 459 -8.47 -6.45 9.77
CA ASP A 459 -7.54 -7.36 10.43
C ASP A 459 -8.19 -8.66 10.91
N TYR A 460 -9.52 -8.71 11.05
CA TYR A 460 -10.26 -9.89 11.52
C TYR A 460 -10.95 -10.65 10.38
N TRP A 461 -10.70 -10.27 9.12
CA TRP A 461 -11.16 -11.00 7.96
C TRP A 461 -10.06 -11.92 7.44
N ASP A 462 -10.38 -13.21 7.27
CA ASP A 462 -9.42 -14.28 6.95
C ASP A 462 -9.03 -14.28 5.45
N VAL A 463 -8.34 -13.23 5.01
CA VAL A 463 -7.87 -13.01 3.63
C VAL A 463 -6.40 -12.61 3.61
N HIS A 464 -5.75 -12.64 2.45
CA HIS A 464 -4.38 -12.16 2.33
C HIS A 464 -4.33 -10.66 2.65
N GLN A 465 -3.27 -10.23 3.33
CA GLN A 465 -2.97 -8.81 3.60
C GLN A 465 -4.09 -8.00 4.29
N ALA A 466 -5.09 -8.68 4.86
CA ALA A 466 -6.25 -8.10 5.53
C ALA A 466 -7.15 -7.25 4.60
N ASP A 467 -7.06 -7.40 3.28
CA ASP A 467 -7.90 -6.68 2.32
C ASP A 467 -8.58 -7.60 1.29
N GLU A 468 -9.67 -7.10 0.71
CA GLU A 468 -10.46 -7.82 -0.28
C GLU A 468 -10.96 -6.85 -1.35
N LEU A 469 -10.74 -7.22 -2.61
CA LEU A 469 -11.40 -6.66 -3.78
C LEU A 469 -12.64 -7.50 -4.08
N LYS A 470 -13.76 -7.05 -3.55
CA LYS A 470 -15.07 -7.67 -3.70
C LYS A 470 -15.72 -7.18 -4.99
N LEU A 471 -16.25 -8.11 -5.80
CA LEU A 471 -17.07 -7.75 -6.98
C LEU A 471 -18.47 -8.35 -6.91
N ASN A 472 -19.48 -7.54 -7.21
CA ASN A 472 -20.90 -7.90 -7.20
C ASN A 472 -21.54 -7.67 -8.59
N GLY A 473 -22.82 -7.99 -8.72
CA GLY A 473 -23.56 -7.84 -9.97
C GLY A 473 -23.19 -8.92 -10.98
N TRP A 474 -23.44 -8.63 -12.25
CA TRP A 474 -22.97 -9.48 -13.35
C TRP A 474 -21.50 -9.23 -13.64
N TYR A 475 -20.65 -9.42 -12.62
CA TYR A 475 -19.25 -9.07 -12.70
C TYR A 475 -18.59 -9.76 -13.89
N ASP A 476 -17.75 -9.01 -14.58
CA ASP A 476 -16.93 -9.44 -15.71
C ASP A 476 -15.70 -8.54 -15.71
N PHE A 477 -14.61 -9.04 -15.12
CA PHE A 477 -13.38 -8.27 -14.93
C PHE A 477 -12.20 -8.99 -15.55
N THR A 478 -11.23 -8.21 -16.01
CA THR A 478 -9.94 -8.68 -16.51
C THR A 478 -8.82 -7.97 -15.75
N LEU A 479 -7.98 -8.74 -15.09
CA LEU A 479 -6.76 -8.31 -14.41
C LEU A 479 -5.55 -8.70 -15.26
N ARG A 480 -4.66 -7.74 -15.56
CA ARG A 480 -3.31 -8.02 -16.06
C ARG A 480 -2.52 -8.60 -14.90
N MET A 481 -2.15 -9.87 -14.94
CA MET A 481 -1.32 -10.46 -13.89
C MET A 481 0.06 -9.80 -13.86
N ILE A 482 0.77 -9.92 -12.73
CA ILE A 482 2.19 -9.57 -12.67
C ILE A 482 2.93 -10.39 -13.75
N PRO A 483 3.78 -9.77 -14.58
CA PRO A 483 4.51 -10.49 -15.61
C PRO A 483 5.52 -11.44 -14.99
N VAL A 484 5.71 -12.59 -15.63
CA VAL A 484 6.64 -13.62 -15.20
C VAL A 484 7.54 -14.03 -16.37
N PRO A 485 8.71 -14.61 -16.10
CA PRO A 485 9.54 -15.13 -17.18
C PRO A 485 8.83 -16.18 -18.03
N PRO A 486 9.25 -16.38 -19.29
CA PRO A 486 8.74 -17.46 -20.14
C PRO A 486 8.84 -18.82 -19.44
N GLY A 487 7.78 -19.61 -19.52
CA GLY A 487 7.74 -20.90 -18.84
C GLY A 487 6.33 -21.44 -18.66
N SER A 488 6.27 -22.65 -18.11
CA SER A 488 5.01 -23.33 -17.78
C SER A 488 4.67 -23.11 -16.31
N TYR A 489 3.51 -22.51 -16.06
CA TYR A 489 3.02 -22.14 -14.74
C TYR A 489 1.67 -22.77 -14.45
N GLU A 490 1.44 -23.15 -13.19
CA GLU A 490 0.09 -23.33 -12.70
C GLU A 490 -0.43 -22.02 -12.09
N VAL A 491 -1.63 -21.64 -12.49
CA VAL A 491 -2.34 -20.46 -11.98
C VAL A 491 -3.35 -20.89 -10.93
N ARG A 492 -3.32 -20.22 -9.79
CA ARG A 492 -4.23 -20.47 -8.67
C ARG A 492 -4.82 -19.17 -8.14
N VAL A 493 -6.00 -19.29 -7.56
CA VAL A 493 -6.68 -18.17 -6.90
C VAL A 493 -7.01 -18.58 -5.48
N GLY A 494 -6.62 -17.75 -4.52
CA GLY A 494 -7.07 -17.86 -3.13
C GLY A 494 -8.47 -17.27 -2.97
N TYR A 495 -9.29 -17.89 -2.13
CA TYR A 495 -10.59 -17.33 -1.78
C TYR A 495 -11.07 -17.74 -0.39
N ARG A 496 -11.89 -16.86 0.21
CA ARG A 496 -12.69 -17.13 1.41
C ARG A 496 -14.07 -17.66 1.01
N PRO A 497 -14.37 -18.95 1.26
CA PRO A 497 -15.66 -19.52 0.90
C PRO A 497 -16.78 -18.98 1.79
N GLU A 498 -17.82 -18.44 1.18
CA GLU A 498 -19.00 -17.93 1.88
C GLU A 498 -20.31 -18.23 1.14
N SER A 499 -21.41 -18.34 1.87
CA SER A 499 -22.71 -18.71 1.29
C SER A 499 -23.27 -17.67 0.31
N TRP A 500 -22.81 -16.42 0.39
CA TRP A 500 -23.18 -15.32 -0.51
C TRP A 500 -22.22 -15.15 -1.71
N ARG A 501 -21.16 -15.96 -1.82
CA ARG A 501 -20.30 -15.95 -3.02
C ARG A 501 -21.02 -16.52 -4.25
N GLY A 502 -20.45 -16.27 -5.42
CA GLY A 502 -20.98 -16.71 -6.72
C GLY A 502 -20.24 -17.88 -7.34
N ILE A 503 -20.61 -18.17 -8.60
CA ILE A 503 -19.88 -19.10 -9.46
C ILE A 503 -19.21 -18.28 -10.56
N ALA A 504 -17.89 -18.45 -10.69
CA ALA A 504 -17.07 -17.72 -11.65
C ALA A 504 -16.56 -18.64 -12.75
N GLN A 505 -16.73 -18.24 -14.03
CA GLN A 505 -15.97 -18.81 -15.13
C GLN A 505 -14.66 -18.05 -15.28
N PHE A 506 -13.54 -18.77 -15.28
CA PHE A 506 -12.21 -18.20 -15.45
C PHE A 506 -11.70 -18.34 -16.88
N PHE A 507 -10.87 -17.38 -17.28
CA PHE A 507 -10.14 -17.35 -18.54
C PHE A 507 -8.71 -16.89 -18.29
N ILE A 508 -7.75 -17.45 -19.02
CA ILE A 508 -6.36 -16.95 -19.09
C ILE A 508 -6.09 -16.60 -20.55
N ASP A 509 -5.66 -15.37 -20.81
CA ASP A 509 -5.37 -14.85 -22.15
C ASP A 509 -6.54 -15.05 -23.14
N GLY A 510 -7.77 -14.91 -22.65
CA GLY A 510 -9.00 -15.09 -23.42
C GLY A 510 -9.49 -16.54 -23.53
N GLU A 511 -8.66 -17.52 -23.17
CA GLU A 511 -8.99 -18.95 -23.26
C GLU A 511 -9.67 -19.45 -21.98
N MET A 512 -10.80 -20.13 -22.15
CA MET A 512 -11.62 -20.65 -21.04
C MET A 512 -10.86 -21.71 -20.25
N GLN A 513 -10.82 -21.55 -18.92
CA GLN A 513 -10.13 -22.47 -18.01
C GLN A 513 -11.13 -23.34 -17.26
N GLY A 514 -11.19 -24.61 -17.64
CA GLY A 514 -12.02 -25.62 -16.99
C GLY A 514 -13.51 -25.26 -16.91
N ILE A 515 -14.22 -25.93 -16.00
CA ILE A 515 -15.61 -25.61 -15.66
C ILE A 515 -15.68 -24.42 -14.69
N PRO A 516 -16.81 -23.68 -14.64
CA PRO A 516 -17.00 -22.64 -13.63
C PRO A 516 -16.76 -23.14 -12.21
N ARG A 517 -16.12 -22.31 -11.39
CA ARG A 517 -15.80 -22.62 -9.99
C ARG A 517 -16.80 -21.97 -9.06
N ASP A 518 -17.37 -22.77 -8.17
CA ASP A 518 -18.32 -22.31 -7.15
C ASP A 518 -17.57 -21.88 -5.89
N LEU A 519 -17.50 -20.57 -5.68
CA LEU A 519 -16.76 -19.96 -4.56
C LEU A 519 -17.52 -20.07 -3.23
N ARG A 520 -18.64 -20.79 -3.18
CA ARG A 520 -19.37 -21.12 -1.94
C ARG A 520 -18.92 -22.45 -1.35
N ILE A 521 -18.22 -23.27 -2.13
CA ILE A 521 -17.76 -24.59 -1.71
C ILE A 521 -16.77 -24.40 -0.55
N THR A 522 -17.13 -24.94 0.61
CA THR A 522 -16.31 -24.89 1.84
C THR A 522 -15.43 -26.14 1.96
N ALA A 523 -14.44 -26.10 2.86
CA ALA A 523 -13.56 -27.24 3.12
C ALA A 523 -14.30 -28.52 3.54
N SER A 524 -15.49 -28.41 4.13
CA SER A 524 -16.29 -29.56 4.56
C SER A 524 -16.97 -30.32 3.42
N ASP A 525 -16.99 -29.76 2.21
CA ASP A 525 -17.59 -30.41 1.05
C ASP A 525 -16.74 -31.60 0.59
N PRO A 526 -17.32 -32.81 0.43
CA PRO A 526 -16.59 -34.00 -0.01
C PRO A 526 -15.82 -33.81 -1.33
N GLN A 527 -16.26 -32.92 -2.21
CA GLN A 527 -15.57 -32.66 -3.47
C GLN A 527 -14.22 -31.98 -3.28
N VAL A 528 -14.00 -31.29 -2.16
CA VAL A 528 -12.73 -30.61 -1.85
C VAL A 528 -11.67 -31.62 -1.43
N GLY A 529 -12.04 -32.67 -0.69
CA GLY A 529 -11.10 -33.64 -0.16
C GLY A 529 -10.20 -33.09 0.97
N PHE A 530 -10.67 -32.08 1.70
CA PHE A 530 -9.90 -31.48 2.79
C PHE A 530 -9.69 -32.46 3.94
N VAL A 531 -8.44 -32.60 4.38
CA VAL A 531 -8.07 -33.33 5.60
C VAL A 531 -7.25 -32.38 6.47
N PRO A 532 -7.67 -32.08 7.71
CA PRO A 532 -6.90 -31.21 8.61
C PRO A 532 -5.47 -31.72 8.82
N ASP A 533 -4.52 -30.79 8.93
CA ASP A 533 -3.13 -31.13 9.19
C ASP A 533 -2.97 -31.77 10.57
N THR A 534 -2.00 -32.68 10.64
CA THR A 534 -1.58 -33.34 11.87
C THR A 534 -0.18 -32.93 12.32
N GLY A 535 0.54 -32.14 11.51
CA GLY A 535 1.94 -31.79 11.67
C GLY A 535 2.89 -32.93 11.28
N GLY A 536 2.40 -33.89 10.49
CA GLY A 536 3.10 -35.13 10.15
C GLY A 536 3.34 -35.31 8.66
N PRO A 537 4.22 -36.24 8.24
CA PRO A 537 4.53 -36.45 6.81
C PRO A 537 3.33 -36.80 5.93
N GLN A 538 2.25 -37.34 6.52
CA GLN A 538 1.00 -37.67 5.82
C GLN A 538 0.31 -36.42 5.25
N ASP A 539 0.55 -35.25 5.82
CA ASP A 539 -0.09 -34.00 5.39
C ASP A 539 0.29 -33.65 3.93
N ALA A 540 1.51 -34.04 3.51
CA ALA A 540 1.95 -33.91 2.11
C ALA A 540 1.07 -34.72 1.14
N GLU A 541 0.78 -35.97 1.48
CA GLU A 541 -0.02 -36.86 0.64
C GLU A 541 -1.50 -36.46 0.67
N ASN A 542 -1.99 -35.93 1.80
CA ASN A 542 -3.33 -35.36 1.89
C ASN A 542 -3.48 -34.12 0.98
N ASP A 543 -2.48 -33.25 0.95
CA ASP A 543 -2.48 -32.07 0.08
C ASP A 543 -2.39 -32.46 -1.40
N LYS A 544 -1.58 -33.47 -1.75
CA LYS A 544 -1.57 -34.05 -3.11
C LYS A 544 -2.92 -34.64 -3.49
N ALA A 545 -3.59 -35.32 -2.56
CA ALA A 545 -4.93 -35.87 -2.81
C ALA A 545 -5.95 -34.74 -3.04
N MET A 546 -5.98 -33.72 -2.19
CA MET A 546 -6.85 -32.54 -2.33
C MET A 546 -6.62 -31.82 -3.67
N ARG A 547 -5.35 -31.71 -4.07
CA ARG A 547 -4.93 -31.13 -5.34
C ARG A 547 -5.52 -31.85 -6.56
N ASN A 548 -5.64 -33.18 -6.53
CA ASN A 548 -6.29 -33.95 -7.61
C ASN A 548 -7.77 -33.59 -7.79
N HIS A 549 -8.39 -32.96 -6.79
CA HIS A 549 -9.76 -32.44 -6.86
C HIS A 549 -9.83 -30.99 -7.37
N GLY A 550 -8.69 -30.35 -7.65
CA GLY A 550 -8.62 -28.95 -8.10
C GLY A 550 -8.60 -27.94 -6.96
N PHE A 551 -8.46 -28.38 -5.71
CA PHE A 551 -8.43 -27.53 -4.52
C PHE A 551 -7.11 -27.68 -3.77
N MET A 552 -6.73 -26.65 -3.01
CA MET A 552 -5.61 -26.68 -2.07
C MET A 552 -5.99 -25.91 -0.81
N LYS A 553 -5.35 -26.22 0.33
CA LYS A 553 -5.56 -25.45 1.57
C LYS A 553 -4.99 -24.04 1.44
N ALA A 554 -5.48 -23.11 2.25
CA ALA A 554 -4.84 -21.82 2.40
C ALA A 554 -3.35 -21.95 2.80
N PRO A 555 -2.51 -20.96 2.47
CA PRO A 555 -1.11 -20.94 2.87
C PRO A 555 -0.93 -20.88 4.39
N ALA A 556 0.02 -21.65 4.91
CA ALA A 556 0.42 -21.60 6.32
C ALA A 556 1.03 -20.24 6.71
N SER A 557 1.54 -19.48 5.72
CA SER A 557 2.17 -18.18 5.92
C SER A 557 1.20 -17.03 6.22
N MET A 558 -0.11 -17.25 6.05
CA MET A 558 -1.15 -16.24 6.30
C MET A 558 -1.80 -16.48 7.66
N TRP A 559 -2.18 -15.41 8.36
CA TRP A 559 -2.66 -15.49 9.74
C TRP A 559 -4.11 -15.03 9.88
N SER A 560 -4.88 -15.77 10.68
CA SER A 560 -6.17 -15.31 11.19
C SER A 560 -5.97 -14.65 12.54
N ASN A 561 -6.26 -13.35 12.65
CA ASN A 561 -6.34 -12.69 13.96
C ASN A 561 -7.59 -13.09 14.73
N HIS A 562 -8.66 -13.49 14.04
CA HIS A 562 -9.90 -13.92 14.66
C HIS A 562 -9.72 -15.25 15.41
N ASP A 563 -9.17 -16.25 14.74
CA ASP A 563 -8.97 -17.60 15.30
C ASP A 563 -7.59 -17.82 15.91
N ASN A 564 -6.67 -16.85 15.77
CA ASN A 564 -5.30 -16.89 16.30
C ASN A 564 -4.54 -18.15 15.85
N CYS A 565 -4.61 -18.45 14.55
CA CYS A 565 -3.94 -19.57 13.90
C CYS A 565 -3.60 -19.23 12.44
N SER A 566 -2.83 -20.09 11.77
CA SER A 566 -2.63 -19.94 10.33
C SER A 566 -3.97 -20.12 9.60
N LEU A 567 -4.16 -19.47 8.44
CA LEU A 567 -5.40 -19.66 7.66
C LEU A 567 -5.63 -21.13 7.27
N ARG A 568 -4.53 -21.88 7.16
CA ARG A 568 -4.52 -23.32 6.90
C ARG A 568 -5.13 -24.16 8.03
N ASP A 569 -5.00 -23.68 9.27
CA ASP A 569 -5.38 -24.40 10.50
C ASP A 569 -6.77 -24.00 11.04
N ILE A 570 -7.45 -23.06 10.39
CA ILE A 570 -8.80 -22.64 10.78
C ILE A 570 -9.74 -23.85 10.79
N LYS A 571 -10.49 -24.00 11.89
CA LYS A 571 -11.46 -25.08 12.05
C LYS A 571 -12.80 -24.71 11.42
N GLY A 572 -13.45 -25.68 10.77
CA GLY A 572 -14.77 -25.52 10.18
C GLY A 572 -14.71 -25.05 8.73
N SER A 573 -14.58 -23.74 8.51
CA SER A 573 -14.51 -23.16 7.17
C SER A 573 -13.21 -22.35 7.03
N PRO A 574 -12.05 -22.97 6.73
CA PRO A 574 -10.85 -22.22 6.33
C PRO A 574 -10.99 -21.65 4.91
N PRO A 575 -10.26 -20.57 4.57
CA PRO A 575 -10.01 -20.17 3.19
C PRO A 575 -9.36 -21.31 2.38
N LEU A 576 -9.54 -21.28 1.07
CA LEU A 576 -9.05 -22.29 0.14
C LEU A 576 -8.34 -21.65 -1.05
N ARG A 577 -7.58 -22.46 -1.78
CA ARG A 577 -7.07 -22.13 -3.11
C ARG A 577 -7.72 -23.04 -4.13
N ILE A 578 -8.03 -22.50 -5.31
CA ILE A 578 -8.48 -23.26 -6.48
C ILE A 578 -7.43 -23.23 -7.57
N ILE A 579 -7.25 -24.38 -8.22
CA ILE A 579 -6.42 -24.50 -9.41
C ILE A 579 -7.25 -24.10 -10.62
N ILE A 580 -6.82 -23.03 -11.29
CA ILE A 580 -7.47 -22.50 -12.49
C ILE A 580 -7.04 -23.34 -13.69
N GLY A 581 -5.73 -23.52 -13.87
CA GLY A 581 -5.17 -24.30 -14.96
C GLY A 581 -3.65 -24.19 -15.03
N THR A 582 -3.07 -24.94 -15.96
CA THR A 582 -1.64 -24.87 -16.31
C THR A 582 -1.51 -24.20 -17.67
N VAL A 583 -0.66 -23.18 -17.75
CA VAL A 583 -0.45 -22.36 -18.95
C VAL A 583 1.04 -22.27 -19.26
N ASN A 584 1.37 -22.09 -20.55
CA ASN A 584 2.74 -21.98 -21.02
C ASN A 584 2.97 -20.62 -21.69
N PHE A 585 3.57 -19.69 -20.97
CA PHE A 585 3.90 -18.36 -21.44
C PHE A 585 5.17 -18.42 -22.28
N GLN A 586 5.08 -18.09 -23.58
CA GLN A 586 6.19 -18.30 -24.54
C GLN A 586 7.23 -17.19 -24.52
N GLU A 587 6.82 -15.99 -24.14
CA GLU A 587 7.65 -14.78 -24.19
C GLU A 587 7.31 -13.88 -23.01
N TYR A 588 8.22 -12.97 -22.68
CA TYR A 588 7.94 -11.88 -21.75
C TYR A 588 6.79 -11.06 -22.31
N GLY A 589 5.72 -10.91 -21.54
CA GLY A 589 4.51 -10.23 -22.00
C GLY A 589 3.47 -10.03 -20.91
N ALA A 590 2.41 -9.33 -21.29
CA ALA A 590 1.23 -9.20 -20.46
C ALA A 590 0.36 -10.45 -20.57
N HIS A 591 0.02 -11.03 -19.42
CA HIS A 591 -0.93 -12.13 -19.31
C HIS A 591 -2.12 -11.71 -18.46
N TYR A 592 -3.30 -12.22 -18.80
CA TYR A 592 -4.56 -11.71 -18.26
C TYR A 592 -5.39 -12.81 -17.63
N LEU A 593 -5.76 -12.62 -16.36
CA LEU A 593 -6.80 -13.39 -15.70
C LEU A 593 -8.13 -12.66 -15.85
N ARG A 594 -9.12 -13.30 -16.45
CA ARG A 594 -10.50 -12.81 -16.49
C ARG A 594 -11.42 -13.74 -15.73
N ALA A 595 -12.33 -13.19 -14.95
CA ALA A 595 -13.40 -13.97 -14.33
C ALA A 595 -14.77 -13.30 -14.55
N LYS A 596 -15.77 -14.14 -14.83
CA LYS A 596 -17.14 -13.70 -15.10
C LYS A 596 -18.15 -14.48 -14.27
N ASN A 597 -19.15 -13.78 -13.74
CA ASN A 597 -20.28 -14.37 -13.05
C ASN A 597 -21.15 -15.20 -14.02
N VAL A 598 -21.45 -16.43 -13.64
CA VAL A 598 -22.32 -17.34 -14.41
C VAL A 598 -23.49 -17.91 -13.58
N TYR A 599 -23.77 -17.34 -12.41
CA TYR A 599 -24.76 -17.85 -11.48
C TYR A 599 -25.92 -16.89 -11.22
N ALA A 600 -25.68 -15.80 -10.50
CA ALA A 600 -26.71 -14.84 -10.11
C ALA A 600 -26.11 -13.48 -9.77
N SER A 601 -26.83 -12.39 -10.06
CA SER A 601 -26.34 -11.01 -9.88
C SER A 601 -26.23 -10.57 -8.43
N ASP A 602 -26.87 -11.26 -7.49
CA ASP A 602 -26.85 -10.96 -6.05
C ASP A 602 -25.70 -11.67 -5.32
N ARG A 603 -24.68 -12.12 -6.06
CA ARG A 603 -23.57 -12.92 -5.54
C ARG A 603 -22.22 -12.25 -5.77
N GLU A 604 -21.28 -12.60 -4.91
CA GLU A 604 -19.99 -11.92 -4.82
C GLU A 604 -18.86 -12.79 -5.38
N TYR A 605 -17.94 -12.16 -6.09
CA TYR A 605 -16.59 -12.66 -6.29
C TYR A 605 -15.68 -12.15 -5.17
N ASN A 606 -14.89 -13.05 -4.59
CA ASN A 606 -13.86 -12.71 -3.63
C ASN A 606 -12.53 -12.57 -4.37
N GLY A 607 -12.11 -11.34 -4.63
CA GLY A 607 -10.78 -11.02 -5.15
C GLY A 607 -9.81 -10.80 -4.00
N ASP A 608 -8.85 -11.70 -3.89
CA ASP A 608 -7.82 -11.71 -2.85
C ASP A 608 -6.46 -11.85 -3.55
N TYR A 609 -5.78 -13.00 -3.45
CA TYR A 609 -4.49 -13.23 -4.10
C TYR A 609 -4.52 -14.25 -5.24
N ILE A 610 -3.57 -14.10 -6.14
CA ILE A 610 -3.26 -15.02 -7.24
C ILE A 610 -1.88 -15.63 -6.98
N GLU A 611 -1.71 -16.91 -7.34
CA GLU A 611 -0.40 -17.57 -7.35
C GLU A 611 -0.06 -18.03 -8.76
N LEU A 612 1.18 -17.75 -9.17
CA LEU A 612 1.83 -18.32 -10.33
C LEU A 612 2.99 -19.19 -9.82
N ILE A 613 2.92 -20.49 -10.06
CA ILE A 613 3.97 -21.43 -9.67
C ILE A 613 4.58 -22.11 -10.89
N PRO A 614 5.92 -22.03 -11.09
CA PRO A 614 6.58 -22.85 -12.09
C PRO A 614 6.23 -24.32 -11.91
N THR A 615 5.82 -24.98 -12.99
CA THR A 615 5.37 -26.38 -12.95
C THR A 615 6.45 -27.34 -12.44
N SER A 616 7.72 -27.00 -12.59
CA SER A 616 8.88 -27.72 -12.06
C SER A 616 8.95 -27.75 -10.53
N LEU A 617 8.24 -26.84 -9.84
CA LEU A 617 8.26 -26.70 -8.38
C LEU A 617 7.04 -27.30 -7.70
N ILE A 618 6.02 -27.75 -8.45
CA ILE A 618 4.75 -28.23 -7.89
C ILE A 618 4.96 -29.41 -6.94
N ASP A 619 5.82 -30.35 -7.31
CA ASP A 619 6.05 -31.58 -6.53
C ASP A 619 6.81 -31.33 -5.21
N THR A 620 7.49 -30.19 -5.11
CA THR A 620 8.32 -29.79 -3.98
C THR A 620 7.81 -28.52 -3.30
N GLU A 621 6.62 -28.06 -3.64
CA GLU A 621 6.05 -26.85 -3.04
C GLU A 621 5.84 -27.08 -1.54
N ASP A 622 6.39 -26.18 -0.73
CA ASP A 622 6.35 -26.27 0.73
C ASP A 622 4.92 -26.40 1.27
N ILE A 623 4.80 -27.32 2.23
CA ILE A 623 3.61 -27.55 3.05
C ILE A 623 3.61 -26.60 4.28
N TYR A 624 4.76 -25.95 4.57
CA TYR A 624 5.00 -25.09 5.73
C TYR A 624 5.88 -23.88 5.41
#